data_AF-A0AAD4BGY2-F1
#
_entry.id   AF-A0AAD4BGY2-F1
#
_cell.length_a   1.000
_cell.length_b   1.000
_cell.length_c   1.000
_cell.angle_alpha   90.00
_cell.angle_beta   90.00
_cell.angle_gamma   90.00
#
_symmetry.space_group_name_H-M   'P 1'
#
loop_
_entity.id
_entity.type
_entity.pdbx_description
1 polymer ?
#
loop_
_entity_poly.entity_id
_entity_poly.type
_entity_poly.pdbx_seq_one_letter_code
_entity_poly.pdbx_strand_id
1 'polypeptide(L)'
;MASPHKDGWIKLVPPDEFSLDNPVNTSNGRRNRLVRLDRDNPSFAEVEQLFIKGWRHRKKARPDIQYILRVLWPEPALEPYLDYRDRVQDILRAKDKRGNEKLLFHGTNRACLLGESSGSVLLCDLQECYLCSIVRSSFDVNKCGAKNSFKRFGHGIYTSSCSSKSDDYVCNLSENASLRVMILCRVVVGRPYKRYRNAPDILAPPSGYDSIAGEIGWDLNYEETVTYENDTVRPAYLIVYGDKPKRATNLKAFVKKMFKTPIVS
;
A
#
# COMPACT_ATOMS: atom_id res chain seq x y z
N MET A 1 -37.12 47.70 6.49
CA MET A 1 -36.42 46.91 5.45
C MET A 1 -35.59 45.86 6.18
N ALA A 2 -36.05 44.61 6.20
CA ALA A 2 -35.36 43.52 6.86
C ALA A 2 -34.19 43.06 5.98
N SER A 3 -32.99 43.00 6.57
CA SER A 3 -31.79 42.46 5.93
C SER A 3 -31.96 40.96 5.74
N PRO A 4 -31.68 40.38 4.55
CA PRO A 4 -31.74 38.94 4.39
C PRO A 4 -30.57 38.31 5.14
N HIS A 5 -30.88 37.50 6.15
CA HIS A 5 -29.97 36.52 6.72
C HIS A 5 -29.42 35.66 5.57
N LYS A 6 -28.12 35.77 5.29
CA LYS A 6 -27.43 34.82 4.43
C LYS A 6 -27.19 33.57 5.27
N ASP A 7 -28.04 32.56 5.09
CA ASP A 7 -27.80 31.22 5.59
C ASP A 7 -26.52 30.68 4.92
N GLY A 8 -25.41 30.86 5.63
CA GLY A 8 -24.11 30.33 5.25
C GLY A 8 -24.10 28.83 5.43
N TRP A 9 -24.61 28.10 4.44
CA TRP A 9 -24.39 26.66 4.34
C TRP A 9 -22.88 26.42 4.23
N ILE A 10 -22.25 26.04 5.34
CA ILE A 10 -20.90 25.49 5.34
C ILE A 10 -20.99 24.22 4.49
N LYS A 11 -20.45 24.25 3.27
CA LYS A 11 -20.26 23.03 2.48
C LYS A 11 -19.25 22.18 3.23
N LEU A 12 -19.75 21.21 4.00
CA LEU A 12 -18.91 20.18 4.60
C LEU A 12 -18.18 19.46 3.47
N VAL A 13 -16.85 19.55 3.47
CA VAL A 13 -16.03 18.75 2.57
C VAL A 13 -16.23 17.29 2.98
N PRO A 14 -16.63 16.39 2.06
CA PRO A 14 -16.81 14.99 2.40
C PRO A 14 -15.47 14.40 2.89
N PRO A 15 -15.49 13.48 3.86
CA PRO A 15 -14.27 12.79 4.30
C PRO A 15 -13.53 12.15 3.12
N ASP A 16 -12.20 12.05 3.22
CA ASP A 16 -11.36 11.42 2.19
C ASP A 16 -11.82 9.97 1.93
N GLU A 17 -11.63 9.48 0.71
CA GLU A 17 -12.08 8.14 0.30
C GLU A 17 -11.44 6.99 1.09
N PHE A 18 -10.30 7.24 1.78
CA PHE A 18 -9.62 6.29 2.67
C PHE A 18 -9.93 6.53 4.16
N SER A 19 -10.83 7.46 4.49
CA SER A 19 -11.27 7.68 5.86
C SER A 19 -12.24 6.59 6.34
N LEU A 20 -12.10 6.16 7.59
CA LEU A 20 -13.09 5.32 8.29
C LEU A 20 -14.42 6.05 8.51
N ASP A 21 -14.41 7.38 8.53
CA ASP A 21 -15.59 8.20 8.77
C ASP A 21 -16.33 8.52 7.46
N ASN A 22 -15.75 8.16 6.32
CA ASN A 22 -16.44 8.21 5.05
C ASN A 22 -17.61 7.19 5.03
N PRO A 23 -18.87 7.64 4.84
CA PRO A 23 -20.04 6.75 4.89
C PRO A 23 -19.98 5.59 3.90
N VAL A 24 -19.32 5.76 2.74
CA VAL A 24 -19.18 4.70 1.72
C VAL A 24 -18.36 3.51 2.21
N ASN A 25 -17.54 3.72 3.23
CA ASN A 25 -16.68 2.70 3.82
C ASN A 25 -17.34 1.97 5.01
N THR A 26 -18.58 2.33 5.37
CA THR A 26 -19.34 1.67 6.43
C THR A 26 -20.20 0.55 5.83
N SER A 27 -20.03 -0.68 6.33
CA SER A 27 -20.88 -1.82 5.95
C SER A 27 -21.55 -2.40 7.19
N ASN A 28 -22.89 -2.46 7.21
CA ASN A 28 -23.69 -2.96 8.34
C ASN A 28 -23.32 -2.33 9.69
N GLY A 29 -22.99 -1.04 9.70
CA GLY A 29 -22.56 -0.31 10.91
C GLY A 29 -21.17 -0.69 11.44
N ARG A 30 -20.43 -1.59 10.77
CA ARG A 30 -19.06 -1.97 11.15
C ARG A 30 -18.04 -1.19 10.32
N ARG A 31 -17.00 -0.70 11.01
CA ARG A 31 -15.84 -0.03 10.40
C ARG A 31 -14.62 -0.93 10.55
N ASN A 32 -14.13 -1.47 9.44
CA ASN A 32 -12.93 -2.32 9.42
C ASN A 32 -11.77 -1.52 8.84
N ARG A 33 -10.58 -1.63 9.46
CA ARG A 33 -9.35 -1.02 8.92
C ARG A 33 -8.98 -1.56 7.54
N LEU A 34 -9.36 -2.79 7.22
CA LEU A 34 -9.10 -3.44 5.95
C LEU A 34 -10.43 -3.87 5.32
N VAL A 35 -10.71 -3.36 4.12
CA VAL A 35 -11.93 -3.65 3.36
C VAL A 35 -11.57 -4.29 2.04
N ARG A 36 -12.14 -5.45 1.75
CA ARG A 36 -11.90 -6.13 0.47
C ARG A 36 -12.58 -5.36 -0.66
N LEU A 37 -11.85 -5.20 -1.76
CA LEU A 37 -12.42 -4.69 -3.00
C LEU A 37 -13.04 -5.83 -3.81
N ASP A 38 -14.26 -5.60 -4.30
CA ASP A 38 -14.87 -6.42 -5.33
C ASP A 38 -14.17 -6.20 -6.67
N ARG A 39 -14.24 -7.20 -7.55
CA ARG A 39 -13.51 -7.18 -8.84
C ARG A 39 -14.05 -6.14 -9.82
N ASP A 40 -15.31 -5.76 -9.69
CA ASP A 40 -15.98 -4.71 -10.46
C ASP A 40 -15.73 -3.30 -9.89
N ASN A 41 -15.09 -3.18 -8.72
CA ASN A 41 -14.72 -1.90 -8.15
C ASN A 41 -13.66 -1.20 -9.05
N PRO A 42 -13.85 0.08 -9.45
CA PRO A 42 -12.87 0.78 -10.29
C PRO A 42 -11.46 0.84 -9.70
N SER A 43 -11.34 0.97 -8.37
CA SER A 43 -10.04 0.94 -7.69
C SER A 43 -9.36 -0.43 -7.81
N PHE A 44 -10.12 -1.54 -7.91
CA PHE A 44 -9.53 -2.86 -8.16
C PHE A 44 -8.81 -2.86 -9.52
N ALA A 45 -9.49 -2.40 -10.57
CA ALA A 45 -8.95 -2.35 -11.92
C ALA A 45 -7.72 -1.44 -12.02
N GLU A 46 -7.74 -0.27 -11.37
CA GLU A 46 -6.60 0.65 -11.30
C GLU A 46 -5.38 -0.03 -10.64
N VAL A 47 -5.57 -0.60 -9.45
CA VAL A 47 -4.49 -1.24 -8.68
C VAL A 47 -3.93 -2.45 -9.44
N GLU A 48 -4.79 -3.26 -10.06
CA GLU A 48 -4.39 -4.39 -10.89
C GLU A 48 -3.55 -3.93 -12.10
N GLN A 49 -3.98 -2.87 -12.80
CA GLN A 49 -3.24 -2.32 -13.92
C GLN A 49 -1.87 -1.76 -13.50
N LEU A 50 -1.80 -1.05 -12.37
CA LEU A 50 -0.55 -0.55 -11.81
C LEU A 50 0.39 -1.71 -11.47
N PHE A 51 -0.11 -2.77 -10.84
CA PHE A 51 0.69 -3.94 -10.49
C PHE A 51 1.23 -4.64 -11.74
N ILE A 52 0.39 -4.86 -12.74
CA ILE A 52 0.74 -5.51 -14.01
C ILE A 52 1.77 -4.68 -14.78
N LYS A 53 1.52 -3.38 -14.98
CA LYS A 53 2.45 -2.48 -15.69
C LYS A 53 3.76 -2.28 -14.92
N GLY A 54 3.68 -2.31 -13.59
CA GLY A 54 4.82 -2.23 -12.69
C GLY A 54 5.71 -3.47 -12.70
N TRP A 55 5.24 -4.61 -13.25
CA TRP A 55 5.98 -5.86 -13.23
C TRP A 55 7.00 -5.94 -14.38
N ARG A 56 8.13 -5.24 -14.22
CA ARG A 56 9.10 -4.98 -15.30
C ARG A 56 10.35 -5.85 -15.29
N HIS A 57 10.48 -6.76 -14.32
CA HIS A 57 11.63 -7.64 -14.21
C HIS A 57 11.48 -8.80 -15.19
N ARG A 58 12.20 -8.77 -16.32
CA ARG A 58 12.03 -9.74 -17.42
C ARG A 58 12.20 -11.21 -17.03
N LYS A 59 13.08 -11.50 -16.06
CA LYS A 59 13.39 -12.87 -15.61
C LYS A 59 12.45 -13.39 -14.51
N LYS A 60 11.43 -12.61 -14.15
CA LYS A 60 10.58 -12.86 -12.98
C LYS A 60 9.15 -13.08 -13.45
N ALA A 61 8.65 -14.31 -13.29
CA ALA A 61 7.27 -14.64 -13.65
C ALA A 61 6.30 -13.72 -12.90
N ARG A 62 5.32 -13.17 -13.62
CA ARG A 62 4.32 -12.29 -13.02
C ARG A 62 3.30 -13.15 -12.27
N PRO A 63 3.11 -12.93 -10.96
CA PRO A 63 2.14 -13.65 -10.17
C PRO A 63 0.72 -13.13 -10.40
N ASP A 64 -0.26 -13.98 -10.08
CA ASP A 64 -1.67 -13.59 -10.10
C ASP A 64 -2.06 -12.83 -8.83
N ILE A 65 -2.85 -11.76 -9.01
CA ILE A 65 -3.52 -11.08 -7.91
C ILE A 65 -4.70 -11.95 -7.44
N GLN A 66 -4.70 -12.29 -6.16
CA GLN A 66 -5.74 -13.08 -5.54
C GLN A 66 -6.92 -12.20 -5.09
N TYR A 67 -6.61 -11.08 -4.43
CA TYR A 67 -7.56 -10.04 -4.05
C TYR A 67 -6.80 -8.81 -3.53
N ILE A 68 -7.54 -7.70 -3.38
CA ILE A 68 -7.02 -6.42 -2.91
C ILE A 68 -7.84 -5.98 -1.70
N LEU A 69 -7.15 -5.46 -0.68
CA LEU A 69 -7.76 -4.83 0.49
C LEU A 69 -7.46 -3.33 0.45
N ARG A 70 -8.47 -2.48 0.56
CA ARG A 70 -8.32 -1.05 0.88
C ARG A 70 -7.97 -0.89 2.35
N VAL A 71 -7.00 -0.03 2.64
CA VAL A 71 -6.60 0.36 4.00
C VAL A 71 -7.32 1.65 4.37
N LEU A 72 -8.18 1.59 5.38
CA LEU A 72 -8.89 2.74 5.90
C LEU A 72 -8.19 3.30 7.14
N TRP A 73 -8.30 4.61 7.34
CA TRP A 73 -7.61 5.34 8.40
C TRP A 73 -8.60 6.07 9.31
N PRO A 74 -8.39 6.06 10.64
CA PRO A 74 -9.01 7.03 11.52
C PRO A 74 -8.60 8.44 11.10
N GLU A 75 -9.53 9.40 11.15
CA GLU A 75 -9.27 10.80 10.77
C GLU A 75 -7.99 11.38 11.39
N PRO A 76 -7.74 11.26 12.71
CA PRO A 76 -6.52 11.83 13.32
C PRO A 76 -5.20 11.25 12.78
N ALA A 77 -5.24 10.04 12.20
CA ALA A 77 -4.07 9.42 11.60
C ALA A 77 -3.92 9.77 10.10
N LEU A 78 -5.01 10.20 9.46
CA LEU A 78 -5.05 10.57 8.04
C LEU A 78 -4.81 12.07 7.84
N GLU A 79 -5.33 12.92 8.74
CA GLU A 79 -5.30 14.39 8.65
C GLU A 79 -3.90 14.97 8.41
N PRO A 80 -2.83 14.58 9.12
CA PRO A 80 -1.49 15.13 8.85
C PRO A 80 -1.01 14.91 7.41
N TYR A 81 -1.38 13.77 6.82
CA TYR A 81 -1.08 13.47 5.42
C TYR A 81 -1.92 14.31 4.45
N LEU A 82 -3.21 14.52 4.75
CA LEU A 82 -4.08 15.35 3.93
C LEU A 82 -3.61 16.82 3.97
N ASP A 83 -3.25 17.33 5.14
CA ASP A 83 -2.70 18.66 5.29
C ASP A 83 -1.38 18.83 4.52
N TYR A 84 -0.49 17.84 4.58
CA TYR A 84 0.74 17.85 3.78
C TYR A 84 0.43 17.90 2.28
N ARG A 85 -0.47 17.03 1.82
CA ARG A 85 -0.90 16.98 0.41
C ARG A 85 -1.46 18.30 -0.06
N ASP A 86 -2.33 18.93 0.74
CA ASP A 86 -3.01 20.16 0.38
C ASP A 86 -2.03 21.35 0.39
N ARG A 87 -1.08 21.41 1.33
CA ARG A 87 0.04 22.38 1.29
C ARG A 87 0.88 22.25 0.02
N VAL A 88 1.28 21.03 -0.33
CA VAL A 88 2.06 20.78 -1.56
C VAL A 88 1.24 21.13 -2.81
N GLN A 89 -0.07 20.84 -2.80
CA GLN A 89 -0.97 21.22 -3.87
C GLN A 89 -1.03 22.75 -4.07
N ASP A 90 -1.12 23.52 -2.98
CA ASP A 90 -1.19 24.99 -3.05
C ASP A 90 0.11 25.60 -3.61
N ILE A 91 1.26 25.04 -3.22
CA ILE A 91 2.58 25.47 -3.68
C ILE A 91 2.79 25.11 -5.16
N LEU A 92 2.53 23.86 -5.54
CA LEU A 92 2.86 23.36 -6.87
C LEU A 92 1.79 23.61 -7.92
N ARG A 93 0.53 23.81 -7.49
CA ARG A 93 -0.65 23.85 -8.36
C ARG A 93 -0.68 22.64 -9.29
N ALA A 94 -0.46 21.46 -8.73
CA ALA A 94 -0.36 20.22 -9.50
C ALA A 94 -1.68 19.91 -10.23
N LYS A 95 -1.57 19.27 -11.40
CA LYS A 95 -2.70 19.04 -12.32
C LYS A 95 -3.74 18.07 -11.75
N ASP A 96 -3.30 17.14 -10.91
CA ASP A 96 -4.16 16.16 -10.22
C ASP A 96 -4.97 16.78 -9.08
N LYS A 97 -4.69 18.05 -8.74
CA LYS A 97 -5.26 18.76 -7.59
C LYS A 97 -4.98 18.07 -6.25
N ARG A 98 -3.94 17.23 -6.19
CA ARG A 98 -3.55 16.39 -5.04
C ARG A 98 -2.05 16.46 -4.76
N GLY A 99 -1.37 17.53 -5.17
CA GLY A 99 0.05 17.73 -4.86
C GLY A 99 0.98 16.74 -5.57
N ASN A 100 0.61 16.29 -6.78
CA ASN A 100 1.31 15.20 -7.49
C ASN A 100 1.33 13.91 -6.65
N GLU A 101 0.17 13.55 -6.11
CA GLU A 101 -0.03 12.29 -5.37
C GLU A 101 0.06 11.11 -6.35
N LYS A 102 0.82 10.08 -5.99
CA LYS A 102 0.98 8.87 -6.79
C LYS A 102 0.74 7.63 -5.96
N LEU A 103 0.21 6.59 -6.61
CA LEU A 103 0.19 5.24 -6.07
C LEU A 103 1.54 4.55 -6.35
N LEU A 104 2.31 4.25 -5.29
CA LEU A 104 3.63 3.64 -5.38
C LEU A 104 3.77 2.43 -4.44
N PHE A 105 4.44 1.39 -4.91
CA PHE A 105 4.60 0.12 -4.23
C PHE A 105 5.68 0.18 -3.13
N HIS A 106 5.46 -0.61 -2.07
CA HIS A 106 6.42 -0.86 -1.02
C HIS A 106 6.34 -2.34 -0.59
N GLY A 107 7.48 -3.03 -0.62
CA GLY A 107 7.63 -4.39 -0.11
C GLY A 107 8.30 -4.40 1.26
N THR A 108 7.83 -5.27 2.15
CA THR A 108 8.35 -5.35 3.53
C THR A 108 8.18 -6.76 4.12
N ASN A 109 8.57 -6.92 5.39
CA ASN A 109 8.41 -8.18 6.13
C ASN A 109 6.98 -8.39 6.60
N ARG A 110 6.47 -9.61 6.45
CA ARG A 110 5.22 -10.09 7.04
C ARG A 110 5.50 -11.31 7.92
N ALA A 111 5.26 -11.18 9.22
CA ALA A 111 5.47 -12.26 10.19
C ALA A 111 4.17 -13.00 10.59
N CYS A 112 3.06 -12.72 9.91
CA CYS A 112 1.76 -13.31 10.20
C CYS A 112 1.06 -13.83 8.93
N LEU A 113 -0.18 -14.30 9.10
CA LEU A 113 -0.99 -14.88 8.02
C LEU A 113 -2.01 -13.89 7.42
N LEU A 114 -1.85 -12.58 7.66
CA LEU A 114 -2.67 -11.55 7.01
C LEU A 114 -2.54 -11.69 5.49
N GLY A 115 -3.64 -11.99 4.78
CA GLY A 115 -3.61 -12.25 3.34
C GLY A 115 -3.67 -13.73 2.94
N GLU A 116 -3.53 -14.69 3.86
CA GLU A 116 -3.64 -16.12 3.49
C GLU A 116 -5.09 -16.58 3.29
N SER A 117 -6.03 -16.00 4.05
CA SER A 117 -7.47 -16.22 3.87
C SER A 117 -8.16 -14.91 3.58
N SER A 118 -9.18 -14.94 2.72
CA SER A 118 -9.91 -13.73 2.33
C SER A 118 -10.71 -13.07 3.44
N GLY A 119 -10.86 -13.74 4.60
CA GLY A 119 -11.48 -13.18 5.80
C GLY A 119 -10.49 -12.65 6.83
N SER A 120 -9.17 -12.86 6.64
CA SER A 120 -8.16 -12.36 7.55
C SER A 120 -7.93 -10.87 7.32
N VAL A 121 -8.52 -10.04 8.17
CA VAL A 121 -8.47 -8.57 8.13
C VAL A 121 -7.92 -7.97 9.43
N LEU A 122 -7.43 -8.79 10.35
CA LEU A 122 -6.86 -8.37 11.63
C LEU A 122 -5.35 -8.16 11.51
N LEU A 123 -4.86 -7.04 12.03
CA LEU A 123 -3.44 -6.75 12.12
C LEU A 123 -2.87 -7.45 13.36
N CYS A 124 -1.72 -8.10 13.23
CA CYS A 124 -1.01 -8.68 14.38
C CYS A 124 -0.04 -7.66 15.00
N ASP A 125 0.29 -7.81 16.28
CA ASP A 125 1.20 -6.93 17.02
C ASP A 125 2.65 -7.47 17.11
N LEU A 126 3.01 -8.44 16.25
CA LEU A 126 4.37 -8.97 16.18
C LEU A 126 5.37 -7.89 15.73
N GLN A 127 6.46 -7.74 16.48
CA GLN A 127 7.47 -6.70 16.25
C GLN A 127 8.15 -6.80 14.88
N GLU A 128 8.35 -8.02 14.39
CA GLU A 128 8.96 -8.34 13.11
C GLU A 128 7.98 -8.20 11.93
N CYS A 129 6.69 -8.01 12.21
CA CYS A 129 5.66 -7.82 11.19
C CYS A 129 5.56 -6.35 10.75
N TYR A 130 6.58 -5.90 10.02
CA TYR A 130 6.66 -4.53 9.51
C TYR A 130 5.44 -4.16 8.65
N LEU A 131 4.88 -5.12 7.90
CA LEU A 131 3.62 -4.94 7.16
C LEU A 131 2.49 -4.47 8.08
N CYS A 132 2.20 -5.19 9.18
CA CYS A 132 1.14 -4.81 10.10
C CYS A 132 1.46 -3.52 10.85
N SER A 133 2.74 -3.31 11.22
CA SER A 133 3.18 -2.05 11.84
C SER A 133 2.89 -0.84 10.94
N ILE A 134 3.29 -0.91 9.67
CA ILE A 134 3.08 0.16 8.69
C ILE A 134 1.58 0.38 8.43
N VAL A 135 0.79 -0.68 8.30
CA VAL A 135 -0.66 -0.55 8.08
C VAL A 135 -1.37 0.04 9.29
N ARG A 136 -0.91 -0.27 10.51
CA ARG A 136 -1.51 0.24 11.75
C ARG A 136 -1.21 1.73 11.95
N SER A 137 0.07 2.10 11.86
CA SER A 137 0.62 3.37 12.36
C SER A 137 1.31 4.22 11.29
N SER A 138 1.21 3.83 10.02
CA SER A 138 1.92 4.42 8.88
C SER A 138 3.44 4.18 8.92
N PHE A 139 4.13 4.79 7.96
CA PHE A 139 5.58 4.79 7.87
C PHE A 139 6.21 5.70 8.92
N ASP A 140 7.40 5.33 9.36
CA ASP A 140 8.25 6.13 10.22
C ASP A 140 9.64 6.18 9.57
N VAL A 141 10.07 7.37 9.17
CA VAL A 141 11.36 7.66 8.56
C VAL A 141 12.47 7.06 9.42
N ASN A 142 12.38 7.13 10.75
CA ASN A 142 13.38 6.59 11.68
C ASN A 142 13.57 5.07 11.59
N LYS A 143 12.62 4.35 11.00
CA LYS A 143 12.73 2.90 10.72
C LYS A 143 13.48 2.61 9.42
N CYS A 144 13.87 3.62 8.65
CA CYS A 144 14.69 3.46 7.46
C CYS A 144 16.01 2.78 7.84
N GLY A 145 16.34 1.70 7.15
CA GLY A 145 17.54 0.91 7.42
C GLY A 145 17.32 -0.31 8.30
N ALA A 146 16.17 -0.44 8.99
CA ALA A 146 15.92 -1.54 9.92
C ALA A 146 15.86 -2.92 9.25
N LYS A 147 15.45 -2.97 7.97
CA LYS A 147 15.47 -4.20 7.15
C LYS A 147 16.78 -4.36 6.37
N ASN A 148 17.22 -3.28 5.71
CA ASN A 148 18.39 -3.27 4.84
C ASN A 148 19.23 -2.03 5.17
N SER A 149 20.48 -2.22 5.57
CA SER A 149 21.36 -1.12 6.00
C SER A 149 21.73 -0.16 4.85
N PHE A 150 21.85 -0.67 3.62
CA PHE A 150 22.17 0.14 2.45
C PHE A 150 20.99 1.02 2.02
N LYS A 151 21.27 2.32 1.87
CA LYS A 151 20.29 3.36 1.51
C LYS A 151 20.84 4.15 0.33
N ARG A 152 20.18 4.07 -0.82
CA ARG A 152 20.70 4.70 -2.04
C ARG A 152 20.68 6.23 -1.99
N PHE A 153 19.63 6.78 -1.41
CA PHE A 153 19.38 8.22 -1.30
C PHE A 153 19.18 8.62 0.17
N GLY A 154 19.92 7.96 1.06
CA GLY A 154 19.91 8.20 2.49
C GLY A 154 18.61 7.88 3.22
N HIS A 155 18.39 8.56 4.33
CA HIS A 155 17.43 8.15 5.36
C HIS A 155 16.02 8.65 5.04
N GLY A 156 15.22 7.84 4.35
CA GLY A 156 13.86 8.18 3.94
C GLY A 156 12.97 6.97 3.67
N ILE A 157 11.76 7.22 3.19
CA ILE A 157 10.76 6.21 2.86
C ILE A 157 10.84 5.89 1.37
N TYR A 158 11.22 4.65 1.06
CA TYR A 158 11.43 4.17 -0.31
C TYR A 158 10.17 3.52 -0.85
N THR A 159 9.71 4.02 -1.99
CA THR A 159 8.62 3.44 -2.78
C THR A 159 9.01 3.35 -4.25
N SER A 160 8.27 2.60 -5.06
CA SER A 160 8.55 2.49 -6.49
C SER A 160 7.28 2.28 -7.29
N SER A 161 7.25 2.79 -8.53
CA SER A 161 6.22 2.41 -9.52
C SER A 161 6.50 1.03 -10.14
N CYS A 162 7.64 0.40 -9.84
CA CYS A 162 8.01 -0.94 -10.28
C CYS A 162 7.61 -1.96 -9.19
N SER A 163 6.47 -2.61 -9.37
CA SER A 163 5.94 -3.63 -8.45
C SER A 163 6.92 -4.80 -8.31
N SER A 164 7.54 -5.25 -9.40
CA SER A 164 8.50 -6.37 -9.34
C SER A 164 9.79 -6.04 -8.60
N LYS A 165 10.20 -4.76 -8.53
CA LYS A 165 11.29 -4.28 -7.66
C LYS A 165 10.85 -4.28 -6.20
N SER A 166 9.66 -3.76 -5.91
CA SER A 166 9.12 -3.79 -4.54
C SER A 166 8.94 -5.22 -4.03
N ASP A 167 8.61 -6.16 -4.91
CA ASP A 167 8.53 -7.59 -4.58
C ASP A 167 9.87 -8.18 -4.11
N ASP A 168 11.02 -7.65 -4.53
CA ASP A 168 12.33 -8.10 -4.01
C ASP A 168 12.50 -7.79 -2.51
N TYR A 169 11.67 -6.88 -1.98
CA TYR A 169 11.62 -6.53 -0.56
C TYR A 169 10.45 -7.19 0.16
N VAL A 170 9.60 -7.98 -0.50
CA VAL A 170 8.55 -8.74 0.18
C VAL A 170 9.15 -10.00 0.78
N CYS A 171 8.96 -10.21 2.08
CA CYS A 171 9.48 -11.38 2.78
C CYS A 171 8.45 -11.91 3.77
N ASN A 172 8.08 -13.19 3.63
CA ASN A 172 7.27 -13.91 4.61
C ASN A 172 8.22 -14.52 5.66
N LEU A 173 8.05 -14.15 6.92
CA LEU A 173 8.80 -14.74 8.04
C LEU A 173 8.10 -15.96 8.63
N SER A 174 6.79 -16.10 8.38
CA SER A 174 6.03 -17.29 8.76
C SER A 174 6.15 -18.36 7.67
N GLU A 175 6.54 -19.58 8.05
CA GLU A 175 6.62 -20.73 7.12
C GLU A 175 5.26 -21.15 6.56
N ASN A 176 4.18 -20.89 7.31
CA ASN A 176 2.80 -21.19 6.90
C ASN A 176 2.22 -20.21 5.86
N ALA A 177 2.99 -19.18 5.47
CA ALA A 177 2.52 -18.15 4.56
C ALA A 177 2.88 -18.50 3.11
N SER A 178 1.85 -18.80 2.31
CA SER A 178 2.00 -19.23 0.91
C SER A 178 1.82 -18.08 -0.09
N LEU A 179 1.02 -17.07 0.26
CA LEU A 179 0.79 -15.90 -0.57
C LEU A 179 1.77 -14.79 -0.19
N ARG A 180 1.93 -13.81 -1.09
CA ARG A 180 2.70 -12.60 -0.83
C ARG A 180 1.76 -11.42 -0.65
N VAL A 181 2.20 -10.45 0.15
CA VAL A 181 1.45 -9.22 0.42
C VAL A 181 2.36 -8.02 0.22
N MET A 182 1.94 -7.10 -0.63
CA MET A 182 2.65 -5.86 -0.93
C MET A 182 1.75 -4.68 -0.62
N ILE A 183 2.34 -3.58 -0.14
CA ILE A 183 1.62 -2.33 0.12
C ILE A 183 1.68 -1.48 -1.15
N LEU A 184 0.53 -0.95 -1.57
CA LEU A 184 0.45 0.17 -2.50
C LEU A 184 0.08 1.41 -1.69
N CYS A 185 0.93 2.43 -1.75
CA CYS A 185 0.84 3.62 -0.92
C CYS A 185 0.38 4.80 -1.75
N ARG A 186 -0.40 5.70 -1.17
CA ARG A 186 -0.54 7.07 -1.68
C ARG A 186 0.67 7.87 -1.19
N VAL A 187 1.40 8.47 -2.12
CA VAL A 187 2.63 9.22 -1.85
C VAL A 187 2.49 10.60 -2.47
N VAL A 188 2.60 11.65 -1.67
CA VAL A 188 2.69 13.03 -2.16
C VAL A 188 4.10 13.23 -2.69
N VAL A 189 4.29 13.06 -4.00
CA VAL A 189 5.61 13.17 -4.63
C VAL A 189 6.06 14.62 -4.75
N GLY A 190 5.11 15.56 -4.82
CA GLY A 190 5.40 16.97 -4.99
C GLY A 190 6.25 17.24 -6.24
N ARG A 191 7.28 18.07 -6.12
CA ARG A 191 8.29 18.33 -7.14
C ARG A 191 9.48 17.39 -6.91
N PRO A 192 9.64 16.32 -7.70
CA PRO A 192 10.75 15.39 -7.53
C PRO A 192 12.05 15.98 -8.05
N TYR A 193 13.13 15.82 -7.29
CA TYR A 193 14.49 16.04 -7.75
C TYR A 193 15.03 14.76 -8.37
N LYS A 194 15.31 14.80 -9.67
CA LYS A 194 15.81 13.64 -10.42
C LYS A 194 17.26 13.35 -10.07
N ARG A 195 17.57 12.10 -9.76
CA ARG A 195 18.94 11.62 -9.56
C ARG A 195 19.20 10.32 -10.31
N TYR A 196 20.41 10.21 -10.85
CA TYR A 196 20.88 9.03 -11.58
C TYR A 196 21.97 8.25 -10.83
N ARG A 197 22.58 8.88 -9.81
CA ARG A 197 23.68 8.33 -9.02
C ARG A 197 23.36 8.30 -7.54
N ASN A 198 23.90 7.30 -6.86
CA ASN A 198 23.78 7.11 -5.41
C ASN A 198 24.20 8.37 -4.65
N ALA A 199 23.49 8.64 -3.56
CA ALA A 199 23.78 9.72 -2.64
C ALA A 199 23.34 9.27 -1.23
N PRO A 200 24.07 8.31 -0.62
CA PRO A 200 23.67 7.67 0.63
C PRO A 200 23.61 8.63 1.82
N ASP A 201 24.27 9.78 1.73
CA ASP A 201 24.32 10.78 2.81
C ASP A 201 23.24 11.87 2.68
N ILE A 202 22.33 11.77 1.70
CA ILE A 202 21.21 12.71 1.58
C ILE A 202 20.26 12.55 2.77
N LEU A 203 19.95 13.68 3.41
CA LEU A 203 18.99 13.75 4.52
C LEU A 203 17.63 14.31 4.11
N ALA A 204 17.59 15.07 3.01
CA ALA A 204 16.41 15.72 2.46
C ALA A 204 16.62 16.07 0.97
N PRO A 205 15.56 16.24 0.18
CA PRO A 205 15.69 16.78 -1.17
C PRO A 205 16.31 18.19 -1.14
N PRO A 206 16.97 18.65 -2.23
CA PRO A 206 17.43 20.03 -2.32
C PRO A 206 16.28 21.03 -2.16
N SER A 207 16.61 22.25 -1.72
CA SER A 207 15.62 23.32 -1.55
C SER A 207 14.76 23.51 -2.81
N GLY A 208 13.44 23.60 -2.61
CA GLY A 208 12.46 23.74 -3.68
C GLY A 208 12.00 22.43 -4.32
N TYR A 209 12.39 21.28 -3.76
CA TYR A 209 11.93 19.94 -4.13
C TYR A 209 11.35 19.21 -2.91
N ASP A 210 10.41 18.30 -3.16
CA ASP A 210 9.66 17.59 -2.11
C ASP A 210 10.07 16.11 -1.97
N SER A 211 10.72 15.56 -2.99
CA SER A 211 11.14 14.16 -3.03
C SER A 211 12.37 13.95 -3.91
N ILE A 212 13.01 12.78 -3.78
CA ILE A 212 14.02 12.30 -4.73
C ILE A 212 13.38 11.28 -5.67
N ALA A 213 13.57 11.45 -6.98
CA ALA A 213 13.26 10.44 -7.99
C ALA A 213 14.55 9.85 -8.55
N GLY A 214 14.85 8.61 -8.16
CA GLY A 214 15.92 7.82 -8.77
C GLY A 214 15.49 7.35 -10.15
N GLU A 215 16.20 7.78 -11.20
CA GLU A 215 15.92 7.39 -12.59
C GLU A 215 16.84 6.28 -13.08
N ILE A 216 16.33 5.46 -14.00
CA ILE A 216 17.04 4.31 -14.58
C ILE A 216 18.30 4.80 -15.32
N GLY A 217 19.41 4.08 -15.18
CA GLY A 217 20.65 4.38 -15.85
C GLY A 217 21.84 3.85 -15.07
N TRP A 218 22.72 4.76 -14.67
CA TRP A 218 24.02 4.49 -14.04
C TRP A 218 23.96 3.47 -12.90
N ASP A 219 23.31 3.83 -11.80
CA ASP A 219 23.32 3.01 -10.59
C ASP A 219 21.99 2.27 -10.37
N LEU A 220 20.97 2.57 -11.19
CA LEU A 220 19.59 2.10 -11.00
C LEU A 220 19.08 1.32 -12.21
N ASN A 221 18.66 0.09 -11.95
CA ASN A 221 17.95 -0.73 -12.94
C ASN A 221 16.45 -0.40 -13.04
N TYR A 222 15.87 0.17 -11.97
CA TYR A 222 14.46 0.57 -11.91
C TYR A 222 14.31 1.79 -11.02
N GLU A 223 13.32 2.61 -11.36
CA GLU A 223 12.99 3.84 -10.66
C GLU A 223 12.62 3.62 -9.18
N GLU A 224 12.92 4.61 -8.36
CA GLU A 224 12.47 4.71 -6.97
C GLU A 224 12.15 6.15 -6.61
N THR A 225 11.22 6.31 -5.68
CA THR A 225 10.84 7.60 -5.12
C THR A 225 11.08 7.56 -3.63
N VAL A 226 11.81 8.56 -3.13
CA VAL A 226 12.16 8.70 -1.71
C VAL A 226 11.59 10.00 -1.18
N THR A 227 10.86 9.90 -0.07
CA THR A 227 10.37 11.04 0.71
C THR A 227 10.99 10.98 2.11
N TYR A 228 11.05 12.11 2.81
CA TYR A 228 11.89 12.26 4.00
C TYR A 228 11.10 12.70 5.24
N GLU A 229 9.77 12.62 5.18
CA GLU A 229 8.86 12.93 6.28
C GLU A 229 7.77 11.86 6.39
N ASN A 230 7.21 11.65 7.59
CA ASN A 230 6.22 10.58 7.83
C ASN A 230 4.86 10.85 7.17
N ASP A 231 4.53 12.13 6.95
CA ASP A 231 3.22 12.56 6.46
C ASP A 231 3.15 12.71 4.94
N THR A 232 4.22 12.36 4.22
CA THR A 232 4.23 12.30 2.75
C THR A 232 3.52 11.06 2.20
N VAL A 233 3.24 10.06 3.04
CA VAL A 233 2.79 8.74 2.60
C VAL A 233 1.74 8.12 3.52
N ARG A 234 0.75 7.45 2.93
CA ARG A 234 -0.17 6.55 3.65
C ARG A 234 -0.37 5.25 2.86
N PRO A 235 -0.31 4.07 3.53
CA PRO A 235 -0.80 2.83 2.95
C PRO A 235 -2.24 2.97 2.45
N ALA A 236 -2.48 2.62 1.19
CA ALA A 236 -3.78 2.76 0.55
C ALA A 236 -4.40 1.39 0.26
N TYR A 237 -3.58 0.45 -0.23
CA TYR A 237 -4.03 -0.90 -0.53
C TYR A 237 -3.01 -1.95 -0.09
N LEU A 238 -3.51 -3.13 0.25
CA LEU A 238 -2.74 -4.36 0.32
C LEU A 238 -3.11 -5.23 -0.87
N ILE A 239 -2.09 -5.61 -1.65
CA ILE A 239 -2.24 -6.49 -2.79
C ILE A 239 -1.80 -7.87 -2.33
N VAL A 240 -2.72 -8.83 -2.37
CA VAL A 240 -2.43 -10.24 -2.07
C VAL A 240 -2.27 -10.97 -3.39
N TYR A 241 -1.12 -11.61 -3.58
CA TYR A 241 -0.75 -12.21 -4.87
C TYR A 241 0.15 -13.45 -4.72
N GLY A 242 0.29 -14.20 -5.79
CA GLY A 242 1.03 -15.46 -5.83
C GLY A 242 0.15 -16.61 -6.26
N ASP A 243 0.75 -17.78 -6.40
CA ASP A 243 0.05 -18.98 -6.80
C ASP A 243 -0.68 -19.54 -5.58
N LYS A 244 -2.02 -19.53 -5.59
CA LYS A 244 -2.76 -20.29 -4.58
C LYS A 244 -2.39 -21.76 -4.73
N PRO A 245 -2.03 -22.46 -3.64
CA PRO A 245 -1.93 -23.90 -3.68
C PRO A 245 -3.24 -24.43 -4.26
N LYS A 246 -3.16 -25.25 -5.32
CA LYS A 246 -4.35 -25.97 -5.80
C LYS A 246 -4.88 -26.69 -4.59
N ARG A 247 -6.08 -26.32 -4.10
CA ARG A 247 -6.78 -27.14 -3.11
C ARG A 247 -6.75 -28.54 -3.70
N ALA A 248 -6.05 -29.47 -3.05
CA ALA A 248 -6.14 -30.86 -3.43
C ALA A 248 -7.61 -31.21 -3.24
N THR A 249 -8.39 -31.18 -4.32
CA THR A 249 -9.71 -31.77 -4.37
C THR A 249 -9.48 -33.26 -4.34
N ASN A 250 -9.11 -33.76 -3.17
CA ASN A 250 -9.05 -35.17 -2.88
C ASN A 250 -10.49 -35.68 -2.67
N LEU A 251 -11.41 -35.23 -3.53
CA LEU A 251 -12.75 -35.78 -3.67
C LEU A 251 -12.65 -37.27 -3.94
N LYS A 252 -11.65 -37.71 -4.72
CA LYS A 252 -11.34 -39.13 -4.91
C LYS A 252 -10.93 -39.84 -3.61
N ALA A 253 -10.13 -39.22 -2.74
CA ALA A 253 -9.75 -39.83 -1.44
C ALA A 253 -10.90 -39.82 -0.43
N PHE A 254 -11.70 -38.76 -0.39
CA PHE A 254 -12.89 -38.63 0.45
C PHE A 254 -13.99 -39.64 0.05
N VAL A 255 -14.30 -39.73 -1.24
CA VAL A 255 -15.26 -40.69 -1.80
C VAL A 255 -14.78 -42.13 -1.58
N LYS A 256 -13.49 -42.43 -1.80
CA LYS A 256 -12.90 -43.75 -1.53
C LYS A 256 -12.95 -44.14 -0.04
N LYS A 257 -13.02 -43.17 0.87
CA LYS A 257 -13.15 -43.41 2.32
C LYS A 257 -14.61 -43.70 2.71
N MET A 258 -15.59 -43.04 2.09
CA MET A 258 -17.02 -43.32 2.35
C MET A 258 -17.47 -44.70 1.85
N PHE A 259 -17.02 -45.14 0.66
CA PHE A 259 -17.39 -46.45 0.11
C PHE A 259 -16.61 -47.65 0.69
N LYS A 260 -15.72 -47.42 1.67
CA LYS A 260 -14.96 -48.47 2.36
C LYS A 260 -15.38 -48.68 3.82
N THR A 261 -16.39 -47.98 4.30
CA THR A 261 -16.90 -48.19 5.66
C THR A 261 -17.96 -49.30 5.61
N PRO A 262 -17.73 -50.49 6.21
CA PRO A 262 -18.76 -51.52 6.26
C PRO A 262 -19.93 -51.00 7.09
N ILE A 263 -21.14 -51.15 6.58
CA ILE A 263 -22.36 -51.00 7.39
C ILE A 263 -22.39 -52.22 8.29
N VAL A 264 -22.14 -52.01 9.59
CA VAL A 264 -22.34 -53.03 10.60
C VAL A 264 -23.86 -53.23 10.72
N SER A 265 -24.31 -54.43 10.39
CA SER A 265 -25.66 -54.96 10.55
C SER A 265 -26.04 -55.11 12.02
#